data_AF-A0A8J4GMD3-F1
#
_entry.id   AF-A0A8J4GMD3-F1
#
_cell.length_a   1.000
_cell.length_b   1.000
_cell.length_c   1.000
_cell.angle_alpha   90.00
_cell.angle_beta   90.00
_cell.angle_gamma   90.00
#
_symmetry.space_group_name_H-M   'P 1'
#
loop_
_entity.id
_entity.type
_entity.pdbx_description
1 polymer ?
#
loop_
_entity_poly.entity_id
_entity_poly.type
_entity_poly.pdbx_seq_one_letter_code
_entity_poly.pdbx_strand_id
1 'polypeptide(L)'
;MSKFASAQELLKQLVPYAKEGFARLEACRRKVVWGNSPIMLRVRQYPKSKDKRVSLVMPQWHKVNLYSEVLNRKVPLTMTNSTLRMIEDMGGLDSYLLKTPESKLKSDTTSVLKWEVLTTLRRKRHIERMAQLSGAKW
;
A
#
# COMPACT_ATOMS: atom_id res chain seq x y z
N MET A 1 -9.02 27.31 20.57
CA MET A 1 -7.81 26.63 20.09
C MET A 1 -7.94 25.14 20.41
N SER A 2 -7.64 24.29 19.43
CA SER A 2 -8.01 22.86 19.33
C SER A 2 -7.84 22.04 20.64
N LYS A 3 -8.91 21.37 21.08
CA LYS A 3 -8.93 20.42 22.22
C LYS A 3 -8.15 19.12 21.98
N PHE A 4 -7.43 19.00 20.86
CA PHE A 4 -6.68 17.80 20.50
C PHE A 4 -5.19 18.03 20.71
N ALA A 5 -4.57 17.20 21.55
CA ALA A 5 -3.12 17.11 21.66
C ALA A 5 -2.52 16.85 20.28
N SER A 6 -1.39 17.50 19.99
CA SER A 6 -0.68 17.29 18.72
C SER A 6 -0.28 15.82 18.58
N ALA A 7 -0.30 15.27 17.37
CA ALA A 7 0.13 13.89 17.12
C ALA A 7 1.56 13.63 17.65
N GLN A 8 2.42 14.65 17.57
CA GLN A 8 3.78 14.60 18.11
C GLN A 8 3.82 14.49 19.64
N GLU A 9 2.88 15.12 20.34
CA GLU A 9 2.77 15.03 21.81
C GLU A 9 2.30 13.65 22.23
N LEU A 10 1.32 13.08 21.51
CA LEU A 10 0.84 11.72 21.75
C LEU A 10 1.91 10.67 21.49
N LEU A 11 2.76 10.87 20.46
CA LEU A 11 3.89 9.97 20.20
C LEU A 11 4.90 9.96 21.35
N LYS A 12 5.14 11.10 22.00
CA LYS A 12 6.04 11.17 23.17
C LYS A 12 5.51 10.35 24.36
N GLN A 13 4.19 10.25 24.50
CA GLN A 13 3.49 9.52 25.57
C GLN A 13 3.41 8.00 25.34
N LEU A 14 3.88 7.49 24.19
CA LEU A 14 3.94 6.04 23.94
C LEU A 14 4.92 5.34 24.90
N VAL A 15 4.56 4.10 25.28
CA VAL A 15 5.45 3.18 26.00
C VAL A 15 6.70 2.90 25.15
N PRO A 16 7.91 2.76 25.75
CA PRO A 16 9.16 2.56 25.00
C PRO A 16 9.09 1.45 23.94
N TYR A 17 8.57 0.27 24.31
CA TYR A 17 8.36 -0.85 23.38
C TYR A 17 7.50 -0.46 22.16
N ALA A 18 6.46 0.35 22.35
CA ALA A 18 5.60 0.80 21.26
C ALA A 18 6.29 1.83 20.35
N LYS A 19 7.26 2.60 20.87
CA LYS A 19 8.09 3.53 20.08
C LYS A 19 9.04 2.77 19.17
N GLU A 20 9.70 1.74 19.68
CA GLU A 20 10.55 0.84 18.88
C GLU A 20 9.75 0.14 17.79
N GLY A 21 8.56 -0.37 18.14
CA GLY A 21 7.60 -0.90 17.18
C GLY A 21 7.28 0.12 16.08
N PHE A 22 6.95 1.36 16.45
CA PHE A 22 6.67 2.42 15.48
C PHE A 22 7.84 2.71 14.54
N ALA A 23 9.07 2.83 15.06
CA ALA A 23 10.26 3.06 14.25
C ALA A 23 10.49 1.95 13.22
N ARG A 24 10.30 0.68 13.62
CA ARG A 24 10.37 -0.47 12.70
C ARG A 24 9.32 -0.40 11.60
N LEU A 25 8.10 0.02 11.95
CA LEU A 25 7.00 0.14 10.98
C LEU A 25 7.28 1.26 9.98
N GLU A 26 7.79 2.41 10.42
CA GLU A 26 8.20 3.48 9.51
C GLU A 26 9.28 3.01 8.54
N ALA A 27 10.27 2.25 9.02
CA ALA A 27 11.30 1.66 8.17
C ALA A 27 10.73 0.69 7.13
N CYS A 28 9.72 -0.12 7.49
CA CYS A 28 9.07 -1.05 6.58
C CYS A 28 7.95 -0.42 5.73
N ARG A 29 7.53 0.82 6.04
CA ARG A 29 6.31 1.43 5.51
C ARG A 29 6.27 1.47 3.99
N ARG A 30 7.39 1.81 3.35
CA ARG A 30 7.47 1.91 1.88
C ARG A 30 7.42 0.56 1.17
N LYS A 31 7.78 -0.54 1.85
CA LYS A 31 7.79 -1.89 1.30
C LYS A 31 6.40 -2.55 1.28
N VAL A 32 5.56 -2.20 2.25
CA VAL A 32 4.20 -2.73 2.41
C VAL A 32 3.20 -1.86 1.65
N VAL A 33 2.14 -2.46 1.10
CA VAL A 33 1.07 -1.72 0.42
C VAL A 33 -0.05 -1.41 1.41
N TRP A 34 -0.11 -0.16 1.85
CA TRP A 34 -1.07 0.30 2.87
C TRP A 34 -2.39 0.83 2.29
N GLY A 35 -2.36 1.24 1.02
CA GLY A 35 -3.45 1.95 0.37
C GLY A 35 -3.86 3.19 1.17
N ASN A 36 -5.12 3.24 1.58
CA ASN A 36 -5.68 4.33 2.36
C ASN A 36 -5.79 4.05 3.87
N SER A 37 -5.20 2.96 4.38
CA SER A 37 -5.28 2.65 5.82
C SER A 37 -4.20 3.39 6.61
N PRO A 38 -4.57 4.39 7.45
CA PRO A 38 -3.60 5.10 8.28
C PRO A 38 -3.21 4.28 9.50
N ILE A 39 -2.02 4.58 10.03
CA ILE A 39 -1.68 4.23 11.40
C ILE A 39 -2.38 5.25 12.32
N MET A 40 -3.11 4.78 13.32
CA MET A 40 -3.84 5.65 14.25
C MET A 40 -3.24 5.60 15.65
N LEU A 41 -3.26 6.73 16.34
CA LEU A 41 -2.99 6.79 17.77
C LEU A 41 -4.32 6.75 18.52
N ARG A 42 -4.45 5.80 19.43
CA ARG A 42 -5.62 5.64 20.29
C ARG A 42 -5.24 5.98 21.72
N VAL A 43 -5.90 7.00 22.25
CA VAL A 43 -5.85 7.32 23.68
C VAL A 43 -6.97 6.56 24.38
N ARG A 44 -6.62 5.69 25.32
CA ARG A 44 -7.56 5.01 26.21
C ARG A 44 -7.45 5.63 27.60
N GLN A 45 -8.58 6.07 28.15
CA GLN A 45 -8.68 6.52 29.53
C GLN A 45 -9.34 5.41 30.37
N TYR A 46 -8.77 5.12 31.53
CA TYR A 46 -9.30 4.12 32.45
C TYR A 46 -10.12 4.81 33.54
N PRO A 47 -11.45 4.63 33.62
CA PRO A 47 -12.29 5.39 34.55
C PRO A 47 -11.92 5.19 36.02
N LYS A 48 -11.50 3.97 36.39
CA LYS A 48 -11.20 3.58 37.78
C LYS A 48 -9.87 4.13 38.27
N SER A 49 -8.79 3.99 37.49
CA SER A 49 -7.46 4.50 37.86
C SER A 49 -7.20 5.93 37.39
N LYS A 50 -8.07 6.50 36.56
CA LYS A 50 -7.91 7.79 35.85
C LYS A 50 -6.67 7.86 34.95
N ASP A 51 -6.01 6.73 34.71
CA ASP A 51 -4.84 6.66 33.84
C ASP A 51 -5.22 6.88 32.38
N LYS A 52 -4.32 7.56 31.65
CA LYS A 52 -4.40 7.72 30.20
C LYS A 52 -3.26 6.94 29.56
N ARG A 53 -3.59 6.07 28.61
CA ARG A 53 -2.59 5.31 27.84
C ARG A 53 -2.76 5.57 26.36
N VAL A 54 -1.66 5.93 25.71
CA VAL A 54 -1.60 6.06 24.25
C VAL A 54 -1.11 4.74 23.68
N SER A 55 -1.85 4.22 22.70
CA SER A 55 -1.55 2.98 22.00
C SER A 55 -1.58 3.21 20.50
N LEU A 56 -0.76 2.46 19.78
CA LEU A 56 -0.72 2.52 18.33
C LEU A 56 -1.67 1.46 17.76
N VAL A 57 -2.54 1.87 16.82
CA VAL A 57 -3.51 1.00 16.15
C VAL A 57 -3.10 0.88 14.69
N MET A 58 -2.82 -0.35 14.27
CA MET A 58 -2.37 -0.66 12.92
C MET A 58 -3.41 -1.50 12.18
N PRO A 59 -3.52 -1.36 10.86
CA PRO A 59 -4.24 -2.33 10.05
C PRO A 59 -3.49 -3.66 10.05
N GLN A 60 -4.23 -4.75 9.92
CA GLN A 60 -3.65 -6.09 9.76
C GLN A 60 -2.98 -6.20 8.37
N TRP A 61 -1.79 -6.80 8.34
CA TRP A 61 -1.07 -7.11 7.11
C TRP A 61 -1.13 -8.58 6.78
N HIS A 62 -1.21 -8.86 5.48
CA HIS A 62 -1.25 -10.21 4.95
C HIS A 62 -0.22 -10.34 3.83
N LYS A 63 0.48 -11.47 3.81
CA LYS A 63 1.33 -11.85 2.68
C LYS A 63 0.45 -12.60 1.69
N VAL A 64 0.37 -12.10 0.46
CA VAL A 64 -0.51 -12.62 -0.58
C VAL A 64 0.25 -12.77 -1.89
N ASN A 65 -0.16 -13.73 -2.70
CA ASN A 65 0.39 -13.96 -4.03
C ASN A 65 -0.70 -13.66 -5.05
N LEU A 66 -0.69 -12.45 -5.60
CA LEU A 66 -1.68 -12.01 -6.59
C LEU A 66 -1.18 -12.31 -8.00
N TYR A 67 -2.04 -12.83 -8.86
CA TYR A 67 -1.69 -13.08 -10.25
C TYR A 67 -1.82 -11.80 -11.09
N SER A 68 -0.80 -11.53 -11.91
CA SER A 68 -0.82 -10.46 -12.92
C SER A 68 -0.92 -11.11 -14.30
N GLU A 69 -1.96 -10.73 -15.05
CA GLU A 69 -2.19 -11.20 -16.41
C GLU A 69 -1.18 -10.58 -17.38
N VAL A 70 -0.84 -9.30 -17.15
CA VAL A 70 0.13 -8.58 -18.00
C VAL A 70 1.51 -9.23 -17.91
N LEU A 71 1.94 -9.58 -16.70
CA LEU A 71 3.26 -10.20 -16.43
C LEU A 71 3.23 -11.74 -16.52
N ASN A 72 2.04 -12.34 -16.63
CA ASN A 72 1.82 -13.79 -16.65
C ASN A 72 2.50 -14.54 -15.47
N ARG A 73 2.46 -13.96 -14.27
CA ARG A 73 3.07 -14.56 -13.06
C ARG A 73 2.37 -14.14 -11.78
N LYS A 74 2.55 -14.93 -10.72
CA LYS A 74 2.14 -14.56 -9.35
C LYS A 74 3.17 -13.62 -8.75
N VAL A 75 2.72 -12.50 -8.18
CA VAL A 75 3.53 -11.49 -7.53
C VAL A 75 3.30 -11.56 -6.01
N PRO A 76 4.34 -11.87 -5.22
CA PRO A 76 4.24 -11.86 -3.77
C PRO A 76 4.24 -10.43 -3.24
N LEU A 77 3.20 -10.06 -2.51
CA LEU A 77 3.02 -8.73 -1.94
C LEU A 77 2.61 -8.83 -0.47
N THR A 78 2.97 -7.83 0.33
CA THR A 78 2.45 -7.66 1.69
C THR A 78 1.53 -6.44 1.70
N MET A 79 0.27 -6.64 2.07
CA MET A 79 -0.74 -5.59 1.97
C MET A 79 -1.81 -5.67 3.06
N THR A 80 -2.57 -4.59 3.21
CA THR A 80 -3.71 -4.51 4.12
C THR A 80 -4.97 -5.13 3.52
N ASN A 81 -5.89 -5.59 4.37
CA ASN A 81 -7.21 -6.10 3.95
C ASN A 81 -8.02 -5.08 3.14
N SER A 82 -7.92 -3.79 3.49
CA SER A 82 -8.56 -2.71 2.73
C SER A 82 -8.03 -2.62 1.30
N THR A 83 -6.72 -2.74 1.12
CA THR A 83 -6.09 -2.71 -0.20
C THR A 83 -6.47 -3.94 -1.02
N LEU A 84 -6.54 -5.12 -0.40
CA LEU A 84 -7.01 -6.34 -1.06
C LEU A 84 -8.42 -6.15 -1.64
N ARG A 85 -9.36 -5.65 -0.83
CA ARG A 85 -10.72 -5.36 -1.29
C ARG A 85 -10.74 -4.34 -2.43
N MET A 86 -9.94 -3.27 -2.33
CA MET A 86 -9.83 -2.29 -3.42
C MET A 86 -9.32 -2.91 -4.73
N ILE A 87 -8.38 -3.86 -4.65
CA ILE A 87 -7.87 -4.58 -5.83
C ILE A 87 -8.99 -5.43 -6.44
N GLU A 88 -9.76 -6.14 -5.62
CA GLU A 88 -10.91 -6.94 -6.07
C GLU A 88 -11.97 -6.05 -6.72
N ASP A 89 -12.37 -4.96 -6.06
CA ASP A 89 -13.36 -3.99 -6.57
C ASP A 89 -12.93 -3.34 -7.90
N MET A 90 -11.63 -3.13 -8.11
CA MET A 90 -11.10 -2.56 -9.35
C MET A 90 -10.97 -3.56 -10.50
N GLY A 91 -11.21 -4.85 -10.24
CA GLY A 91 -11.10 -5.93 -11.22
C GLY A 91 -9.67 -6.46 -11.37
N GLY A 92 -8.95 -6.62 -10.26
CA GLY A 92 -7.66 -7.29 -10.22
C GLY A 92 -6.44 -6.38 -10.08
N LEU A 93 -5.26 -7.00 -9.92
CA LEU A 93 -4.01 -6.31 -9.62
C LEU A 93 -3.60 -5.33 -10.72
N ASP A 94 -3.62 -5.76 -11.98
CA ASP A 94 -3.18 -4.93 -13.11
C ASP A 94 -4.11 -3.71 -13.27
N SER A 95 -5.43 -3.92 -13.13
CA SER A 95 -6.42 -2.85 -13.13
C SER A 95 -6.17 -1.83 -12.02
N TYR A 96 -5.89 -2.31 -10.81
CA TYR A 96 -5.55 -1.44 -9.67
C TYR A 96 -4.30 -0.59 -9.93
N LEU A 97 -3.23 -1.20 -10.45
CA LEU A 97 -1.97 -0.51 -10.75
C LEU A 97 -2.13 0.56 -11.84
N LEU A 98 -2.91 0.26 -12.89
CA LEU A 98 -3.12 1.16 -14.01
C LEU A 98 -4.05 2.33 -13.68
N LYS A 99 -5.13 2.07 -12.93
CA LYS A 99 -6.14 3.09 -12.59
C LYS A 99 -5.68 3.99 -11.44
N THR A 100 -4.85 3.48 -10.52
CA THR A 100 -4.43 4.24 -9.34
C THR A 100 -3.28 5.19 -9.67
N PRO A 101 -3.41 6.51 -9.40
CA PRO A 101 -2.34 7.47 -9.62
C PRO A 101 -1.17 7.21 -8.66
N GLU A 102 0.04 7.59 -9.09
CA GLU A 102 1.29 7.32 -8.35
C GLU A 102 1.27 7.86 -6.93
N SER A 103 0.71 9.07 -6.76
CA SER A 103 0.56 9.73 -5.47
C SER A 103 -0.28 8.95 -4.46
N LYS A 104 -1.18 8.07 -4.92
CA LYS A 104 -2.06 7.26 -4.06
C LYS A 104 -1.50 5.89 -3.72
N LEU A 105 -0.51 5.37 -4.46
CA LEU A 105 0.08 4.05 -4.20
C LEU A 105 0.88 4.02 -2.89
N LYS A 106 1.55 5.14 -2.55
CA LYS A 106 2.26 5.36 -1.27
C LYS A 106 3.25 4.25 -0.88
N SER A 107 3.73 3.46 -1.86
CA SER A 107 4.56 2.28 -1.66
C SER A 107 5.51 2.10 -2.84
N ASP A 108 6.80 2.01 -2.55
CA ASP A 108 7.86 1.89 -3.56
C ASP A 108 7.73 0.58 -4.32
N THR A 109 7.37 -0.51 -3.64
CA THR A 109 7.18 -1.84 -4.26
C THR A 109 6.06 -1.83 -5.29
N THR A 110 4.98 -1.10 -5.00
CA THR A 110 3.83 -1.00 -5.89
C THR A 110 4.13 -0.08 -7.08
N SER A 111 4.85 1.01 -6.85
CA SER A 111 5.35 1.89 -7.90
C SER A 111 6.25 1.16 -8.88
N VAL A 112 7.24 0.41 -8.39
CA VAL A 112 8.13 -0.42 -9.24
C VAL A 112 7.32 -1.43 -10.07
N LEU A 113 6.37 -2.12 -9.43
CA LEU A 113 5.53 -3.10 -10.13
C LEU A 113 4.68 -2.45 -11.22
N LYS A 114 4.12 -1.26 -10.96
CA LYS A 114 3.37 -0.52 -11.97
C LYS A 114 4.25 -0.14 -13.17
N TRP A 115 5.48 0.31 -12.94
CA TRP A 115 6.43 0.59 -14.02
C TRP A 115 6.74 -0.67 -14.84
N GLU A 116 6.91 -1.82 -14.20
CA GLU A 116 7.12 -3.11 -14.86
C GLU A 116 5.92 -3.48 -15.77
N VAL A 117 4.69 -3.33 -15.26
CA VAL A 117 3.45 -3.56 -16.00
C VAL A 117 3.35 -2.61 -17.20
N LEU A 118 3.56 -1.31 -17.00
CA LEU A 118 3.50 -0.30 -18.06
C LEU A 118 4.54 -0.55 -19.16
N THR A 119 5.75 -0.93 -18.76
CA THR A 119 6.84 -1.23 -19.71
C THR A 119 6.50 -2.47 -20.55
N THR A 120 5.98 -3.51 -19.90
CA THR A 120 5.53 -4.74 -20.59
C THR A 120 4.41 -4.45 -21.58
N LEU A 121 3.42 -3.64 -21.20
CA LEU A 121 2.32 -3.23 -22.08
C LEU A 121 2.81 -2.42 -23.28
N ARG A 122 3.73 -1.47 -23.07
CA ARG A 122 4.34 -0.69 -24.17
C ARG A 122 5.07 -1.60 -25.15
N ARG A 123 5.82 -2.59 -24.64
CA ARG A 123 6.53 -3.57 -25.48
C ARG A 123 5.56 -4.43 -26.29
N LYS A 124 4.51 -4.97 -25.67
CA LYS A 124 3.48 -5.78 -26.35
C LYS A 124 2.82 -4.98 -27.49
N ARG A 125 2.34 -3.77 -27.18
CA ARG A 125 1.73 -2.87 -28.18
C ARG A 125 2.67 -2.53 -29.33
N HIS A 126 3.96 -2.31 -29.04
CA HIS A 126 4.95 -2.01 -30.07
C HIS A 126 5.13 -3.21 -31.02
N ILE A 127 5.27 -4.42 -30.48
CA ILE A 127 5.39 -5.65 -31.27
C ILE A 127 4.15 -5.88 -32.14
N GLU A 128 2.95 -5.74 -31.57
CA GLU A 128 1.68 -5.86 -32.29
C GLU A 128 1.60 -4.88 -33.47
N ARG A 129 1.98 -3.62 -33.24
CA ARG A 129 2.00 -2.59 -34.29
C ARG A 129 3.00 -2.92 -35.40
N MET A 130 4.18 -3.45 -35.06
CA MET A 130 5.17 -3.87 -36.05
C MET A 130 4.68 -5.06 -36.90
N ALA A 131 4.03 -6.04 -36.27
CA ALA A 131 3.45 -7.18 -36.97
C ALA A 131 2.37 -6.76 -37.99
N GLN A 132 1.51 -5.81 -37.62
CA GLN A 132 0.49 -5.25 -38.52
C GLN A 132 1.11 -4.54 -39.73
N LEU A 133 2.18 -3.77 -39.53
CA LEU A 133 2.89 -3.08 -40.62
C LEU A 133 3.60 -4.06 -41.57
N SER A 134 4.14 -5.17 -41.04
CA SER A 134 4.78 -6.20 -41.88
C SER A 134 3.77 -7.06 -42.66
N GLY A 135 2.56 -7.24 -42.14
CA GLY A 135 1.48 -7.98 -42.80
C GLY A 135 0.72 -7.20 -43.88
N ALA A 136 1.03 -5.91 -44.06
CA ALA A 136 0.38 -5.01 -45.03
C ALA A 136 1.16 -4.84 -46.36
N LYS A 137 2.06 -5.76 -46.69
CA LYS A 137 2.79 -5.75 -47.97
C LYS A 137 2.08 -6.64 -49.00
N TRP A 138 1.45 -5.97 -49.98
CA TRP A 138 0.96 -6.55 -51.23
C TRP A 138 2.11 -6.94 -52.15
#